data_AF-A0A6G8KU63-F1
#
_entry.id   AF-A0A6G8KU63-F1
#
_cell.length_a   1.000
_cell.length_b   1.000
_cell.length_c   1.000
_cell.angle_alpha   90.00
_cell.angle_beta   90.00
_cell.angle_gamma   90.00
#
_symmetry.space_group_name_H-M   'P 1'
#
loop_
_entity.id
_entity.type
_entity.pdbx_description
1 polymer ?
#
loop_
_entity_poly.entity_id
_entity_poly.type
_entity_poly.pdbx_seq_one_letter_code
_entity_poly.pdbx_strand_id
1 'polypeptide(L)'
;MPKTISRNGAYDLDRSSIDYDAVKDPGHGNTAAAWTGVFIILIGAIVGCTGVVTGTSMLFWAGLIICAIGPIVGLVMRAAGKGGKKTKAKA
;
A
#
# COMPACT_ATOMS: atom_id res chain seq x y z
N MET A 1 59.91 -2.10 1.74
CA MET A 1 58.71 -1.39 1.21
C MET A 1 57.62 -1.50 2.28
N PRO A 2 57.31 -0.43 3.03
CA PRO A 2 56.28 -0.50 4.07
C PRO A 2 54.90 -0.58 3.41
N LYS A 3 54.11 -1.53 3.86
CA LYS A 3 52.78 -1.84 3.35
C LYS A 3 51.86 -0.65 3.62
N THR A 4 51.31 -0.05 2.56
CA THR A 4 50.26 0.96 2.67
C THR A 4 49.08 0.37 3.42
N ILE A 5 48.84 0.84 4.64
CA ILE A 5 47.61 0.58 5.38
C ILE A 5 46.51 1.31 4.61
N SER A 6 45.74 0.56 3.82
CA SER A 6 44.40 1.00 3.42
C SER A 6 43.60 1.09 4.71
N ARG A 7 43.45 2.31 5.23
CA ARG A 7 42.49 2.58 6.29
C ARG A 7 41.12 2.31 5.66
N ASN A 8 40.54 1.15 5.95
CA ASN A 8 39.12 0.94 5.64
C ASN A 8 38.36 1.96 6.47
N GLY A 9 38.00 3.05 5.78
CA GLY A 9 37.27 4.16 6.34
C GLY A 9 35.89 3.70 6.79
N ALA A 10 35.48 4.24 7.93
CA ALA A 10 34.20 4.09 8.59
C ALA A 10 33.92 2.71 9.22
N TYR A 11 33.72 2.75 10.53
CA TYR A 11 33.15 1.67 11.35
C TYR A 11 31.68 1.39 11.01
N ASP A 12 31.17 1.90 9.89
CA ASP A 12 29.76 1.81 9.45
C ASP A 12 29.53 0.76 8.34
N LEU A 13 30.58 0.11 7.84
CA LEU A 13 30.50 -0.91 6.78
C LEU A 13 30.40 -2.35 7.31
N ASP A 14 30.18 -2.53 8.61
CA ASP A 14 29.81 -3.82 9.17
C ASP A 14 28.34 -4.11 8.84
N ARG A 15 28.11 -5.14 8.02
CA ARG A 15 26.77 -5.57 7.63
C ARG A 15 25.90 -5.91 8.86
N SER A 16 26.50 -6.35 9.96
CA SER A 16 25.80 -6.73 11.18
C SER A 16 25.48 -5.55 12.11
N SER A 17 26.10 -4.39 11.92
CA SER A 17 25.83 -3.16 12.70
C SER A 17 24.80 -2.24 12.04
N ILE A 18 24.50 -2.42 10.75
CA ILE A 18 23.50 -1.63 10.05
C ILE A 18 22.11 -2.21 10.36
N ASP A 19 21.27 -1.40 10.98
CA ASP A 19 19.83 -1.69 11.11
C ASP A 19 19.17 -1.54 9.73
N TYR A 20 19.22 -2.61 8.95
CA TYR A 20 18.61 -2.65 7.61
C TYR A 20 17.11 -2.42 7.63
N ASP A 21 16.43 -2.75 8.74
CA ASP A 21 14.99 -2.54 8.85
C ASP A 21 14.65 -1.06 9.06
N ALA A 22 15.56 -0.26 9.65
CA ALA A 22 15.43 1.19 9.76
C ALA A 22 15.65 1.93 8.42
N VAL A 23 16.52 1.41 7.55
CA VAL A 23 16.81 2.01 6.21
C VAL A 23 15.91 1.41 5.11
N LYS A 24 15.16 0.34 5.43
CA LYS A 24 14.30 -0.34 4.46
C LYS A 24 13.18 0.56 4.00
N ASP A 25 12.99 0.63 2.68
CA ASP A 25 11.81 1.26 2.11
C ASP A 25 10.54 0.62 2.69
N PRO A 26 9.63 1.40 3.31
CA PRO A 26 8.43 0.88 3.97
C PRO A 26 7.43 0.19 3.02
N GLY A 27 7.69 0.23 1.71
CA GLY A 27 6.88 -0.42 0.69
C GLY A 27 5.87 0.56 0.09
N HIS A 28 5.89 0.66 -1.24
CA HIS A 28 5.12 1.64 -2.01
C HIS A 28 3.64 1.30 -2.22
N GLY A 29 3.06 0.41 -1.41
CA GLY A 29 1.65 0.05 -1.56
C GLY A 29 1.29 -0.72 -2.83
N ASN A 30 2.25 -1.30 -3.57
CA ASN A 30 2.02 -2.13 -4.76
C ASN A 30 1.40 -3.53 -4.47
N THR A 31 0.65 -3.65 -3.37
CA THR A 31 -0.04 -4.89 -3.01
C THR A 31 -1.41 -4.93 -3.65
N ALA A 32 -1.87 -6.13 -4.03
CA ALA A 32 -3.23 -6.32 -4.53
C ALA A 32 -4.29 -5.80 -3.54
N ALA A 33 -4.04 -5.87 -2.23
CA ALA A 33 -4.95 -5.36 -1.20
C ALA A 33 -5.11 -3.85 -1.18
N ALA A 34 -4.07 -3.10 -1.54
CA ALA A 34 -4.14 -1.64 -1.61
C ALA A 34 -4.99 -1.19 -2.82
N TRP A 35 -4.83 -1.88 -3.95
CA TRP A 35 -5.45 -1.48 -5.21
C TRP A 35 -6.88 -2.00 -5.41
N THR A 36 -7.27 -3.13 -4.83
CA THR A 36 -8.62 -3.68 -4.94
C THR A 36 -9.69 -2.72 -4.46
N GLY A 37 -9.51 -2.11 -3.28
CA GLY A 37 -10.46 -1.13 -2.75
C GLY A 37 -10.61 0.09 -3.67
N VAL A 38 -9.49 0.56 -4.23
CA VAL A 38 -9.47 1.68 -5.18
C VAL A 38 -10.24 1.35 -6.44
N PHE A 39 -10.01 0.19 -7.06
CA PHE A 39 -10.73 -0.22 -8.26
C PHE A 39 -12.23 -0.35 -8.05
N ILE A 40 -12.66 -0.92 -6.91
CA ILE A 40 -14.08 -1.05 -6.59
C ILE A 40 -14.75 0.33 -6.50
N ILE A 41 -14.13 1.25 -5.75
CA ILE A 41 -14.66 2.61 -5.59
C ILE A 41 -14.64 3.36 -6.93
N LEU A 42 -13.60 3.20 -7.74
CA LEU A 42 -13.49 3.83 -9.05
C LEU A 42 -14.62 3.37 -9.99
N ILE A 43 -14.89 2.07 -10.02
CA ILE A 43 -16.00 1.50 -10.82
C ILE A 43 -17.34 2.03 -10.30
N GLY A 44 -17.56 2.04 -8.98
CA GLY A 44 -18.78 2.60 -8.39
C GLY A 44 -18.98 4.07 -8.71
N ALA A 45 -17.91 4.87 -8.67
CA ALA A 45 -17.94 6.28 -9.02
C ALA A 45 -18.25 6.49 -10.51
N ILE A 46 -17.68 5.70 -11.41
CA ILE A 46 -17.99 5.75 -12.85
C ILE A 46 -19.48 5.46 -13.06
N VAL A 47 -20.00 4.36 -12.50
CA VAL A 47 -21.42 3.99 -12.61
C VAL A 47 -22.34 5.07 -12.03
N GLY A 48 -21.98 5.62 -10.86
CA GLY A 48 -22.72 6.69 -10.21
C GLY A 48 -22.76 7.97 -11.05
N CYS A 49 -21.61 8.41 -11.55
CA CYS A 49 -21.49 9.56 -12.45
C CYS A 49 -22.30 9.35 -13.74
N THR A 50 -22.24 8.17 -14.36
CA THR A 50 -23.08 7.82 -15.52
C THR A 50 -24.57 7.92 -15.18
N GLY A 51 -24.98 7.47 -13.98
CA GLY A 51 -26.35 7.61 -13.51
C GLY A 51 -26.80 9.07 -13.38
N VAL A 52 -25.95 9.95 -12.85
CA VAL A 52 -26.22 11.39 -12.75
C VAL A 52 -26.31 12.03 -14.13
N VAL A 53 -25.38 11.73 -15.05
CA VAL A 53 -25.35 12.29 -16.41
C VAL A 53 -26.57 11.87 -17.23
N THR A 54 -27.03 10.63 -17.07
CA THR A 54 -28.19 10.10 -17.80
C THR A 54 -29.54 10.39 -17.12
N GLY A 55 -29.54 10.97 -15.92
CA GLY A 55 -30.74 11.16 -15.11
C GLY A 55 -31.35 9.84 -14.57
N THR A 56 -30.60 8.74 -14.63
CA THR A 56 -31.07 7.43 -14.19
C THR A 56 -30.76 7.22 -12.71
N SER A 57 -31.74 7.49 -11.84
CA SER A 57 -31.59 7.36 -10.38
C SER A 57 -31.14 5.96 -9.93
N MET A 58 -31.59 4.91 -10.63
CA MET A 58 -31.22 3.53 -10.32
C MET A 58 -29.72 3.26 -10.50
N LEU A 59 -29.09 3.83 -11.54
CA LEU A 59 -27.65 3.72 -11.76
C LEU A 59 -26.84 4.49 -10.71
N PHE A 60 -27.35 5.65 -10.25
CA PHE A 60 -26.73 6.40 -9.16
C PHE A 60 -26.67 5.58 -7.87
N TRP A 61 -27.79 4.98 -7.46
CA TRP A 61 -27.85 4.14 -6.27
C TRP A 61 -27.00 2.87 -6.40
N ALA A 62 -26.97 2.25 -7.58
CA ALA A 62 -26.09 1.12 -7.84
C ALA A 62 -24.60 1.50 -7.67
N GLY A 63 -24.17 2.64 -8.23
CA GLY A 63 -22.82 3.17 -8.05
C GLY A 63 -22.47 3.42 -6.58
N LEU A 64 -23.41 4.00 -5.82
CA LEU A 64 -23.23 4.28 -4.39
C LEU A 64 -23.04 2.99 -3.57
N ILE A 65 -23.81 1.95 -3.85
CA ILE A 65 -23.66 0.63 -3.21
C ILE A 65 -22.29 0.03 -3.53
N ILE A 66 -21.84 0.11 -4.79
CA ILE A 66 -20.51 -0.37 -5.19
C ILE A 66 -19.40 0.38 -4.44
N CYS A 67 -19.50 1.71 -4.32
CA CYS A 67 -18.55 2.50 -3.53
C CYS A 67 -18.50 2.05 -2.06
N ALA A 68 -19.65 1.72 -1.46
CA ALA A 68 -19.71 1.23 -0.08
C ALA A 68 -19.08 -0.16 0.10
N ILE A 69 -19.06 -1.01 -0.94
CA ILE A 69 -18.41 -2.32 -0.91
C ILE A 69 -16.88 -2.21 -0.86
N GLY A 70 -16.30 -1.15 -1.44
CA GLY A 70 -14.83 -0.96 -1.49
C GLY A 70 -14.15 -1.02 -0.11
N PRO A 71 -14.57 -0.21 0.88
CA PRO A 71 -14.04 -0.28 2.24
C PRO A 71 -14.22 -1.65 2.90
N ILE A 72 -15.35 -2.34 2.65
CA ILE A 72 -15.63 -3.68 3.20
C ILE A 72 -14.58 -4.67 2.69
N VAL A 73 -14.32 -4.69 1.38
CA VAL A 73 -13.29 -5.54 0.77
C VAL A 73 -11.89 -5.18 1.30
N GLY A 74 -11.59 -3.88 1.46
CA GLY A 74 -10.33 -3.42 2.04
C GLY A 74 -10.11 -3.95 3.46
N LEU A 75 -11.15 -3.93 4.31
CA LEU A 75 -11.10 -4.48 5.66
C LEU A 75 -10.90 -6.00 5.66
N VAL A 76 -11.61 -6.73 4.77
CA VAL A 76 -11.44 -8.17 4.61
C VAL A 76 -10.03 -8.52 4.17
N MET A 77 -9.45 -7.78 3.23
CA MET A 77 -8.08 -8.04 2.75
C MET A 77 -7.01 -7.69 3.79
N ARG A 78 -7.27 -6.68 4.63
CA ARG A 78 -6.44 -6.38 5.80
C ARG A 78 -6.50 -7.52 6.82
N ALA A 79 -7.69 -8.05 7.10
CA ALA A 79 -7.87 -9.19 8.00
C ALA A 79 -7.21 -10.47 7.45
N ALA A 80 -7.23 -10.66 6.13
CA ALA A 80 -6.54 -11.75 5.44
C ALA A 80 -5.01 -11.59 5.35
N GLY A 81 -4.43 -10.55 5.97
CA GLY A 81 -2.97 -10.34 6.00
C GLY A 81 -2.36 -9.89 4.66
N LYS A 82 -3.18 -9.53 3.67
CA LYS A 82 -2.70 -9.09 2.34
C LYS A 82 -2.27 -7.61 2.31
N GLY A 83 -2.54 -6.87 3.38
CA GLY A 83 -2.23 -5.45 3.52
C GLY A 83 -0.82 -5.19 4.00
N GLY A 84 0.18 -5.38 3.13
CA GLY A 84 1.57 -4.94 3.34
C GLY A 84 2.33 -5.56 4.54
N LYS A 85 3.65 -5.44 4.53
CA LYS A 85 4.47 -5.83 5.69
C LYS A 85 4.25 -4.81 6.80
N LYS A 86 3.74 -5.26 7.94
CA LYS A 86 3.67 -4.45 9.17
C LYS A 86 5.10 -4.25 9.65
N THR A 87 5.70 -3.09 9.41
CA THR A 87 6.92 -2.71 10.12
C THR A 87 6.58 -2.79 11.61
N LYS A 88 7.21 -3.72 12.33
CA LYS A 88 7.05 -3.87 13.76
C LYS A 88 7.46 -2.53 14.38
N ALA A 89 6.52 -1.74 14.87
CA ALA A 89 6.86 -0.63 15.75
C ALA A 89 7.47 -1.26 17.00
N LYS A 90 8.79 -1.08 17.17
CA LYS A 90 9.50 -1.51 18.37
C LYS A 90 8.94 -0.66 19.53
N ALA A 91 8.41 -1.33 20.55
CA ALA A 91 8.03 -0.70 21.82
C ALA A 91 9.29 -0.32 22.62
#